data_AF-A0A258BLA4-F1
#
_entry.id   AF-A0A258BLA4-F1
#
_cell.length_a   1.000
_cell.length_b   1.000
_cell.length_c   1.000
_cell.angle_alpha   90.00
_cell.angle_beta   90.00
_cell.angle_gamma   90.00
#
_symmetry.space_group_name_H-M   'P 1'
#
loop_
_entity.id
_entity.type
_entity.pdbx_description
1 polymer ?
#
loop_
_entity_poly.entity_id
_entity_poly.type
_entity_poly.pdbx_seq_one_letter_code
_entity_poly.pdbx_strand_id
1 'polypeptide(L)'
;RIQYVPRGSAKALAKQYFNYGKGRARNLRKHSGRLKLRQAVPILSLTCSLFGVLASFVFWPLLALPLGYLSILAGASVAIAISRRSLCGLYSGVAAGIMHMAWAAGYLWERGTGKD
;
A
#
# COMPACT_ATOMS: atom_id res chain seq x y z
N ARG A 1 -14.73 18.77 -17.03
CA ARG A 1 -14.99 17.38 -16.57
C ARG A 1 -13.63 16.70 -16.39
N ILE A 2 -13.29 16.18 -15.21
CA ILE A 2 -12.03 15.43 -15.03
C ILE A 2 -12.28 14.00 -15.50
N GLN A 3 -11.68 13.59 -16.61
CA GLN A 3 -11.77 12.22 -17.11
C GLN A 3 -10.69 11.39 -16.41
N TYR A 4 -11.13 10.37 -15.66
CA TYR A 4 -10.21 9.43 -15.02
C TYR A 4 -9.62 8.49 -16.08
N VAL A 5 -8.29 8.44 -16.15
CA VAL A 5 -7.56 7.51 -17.03
C VAL A 5 -6.88 6.47 -16.15
N PRO A 6 -7.31 5.19 -16.22
CA PRO A 6 -6.62 4.09 -15.54
C PRO A 6 -5.15 4.03 -15.93
N ARG A 7 -4.25 3.73 -14.99
CA ARG A 7 -2.83 3.55 -15.32
C ARG A 7 -2.65 2.20 -16.00
N GLY A 8 -2.10 2.21 -17.21
CA GLY A 8 -1.87 1.00 -18.00
C GLY A 8 -0.73 0.10 -17.52
N SER A 9 -0.02 0.44 -16.43
CA SER A 9 1.09 -0.37 -15.92
C SER A 9 1.28 -0.28 -14.41
N ALA A 10 1.84 -1.35 -13.83
CA ALA A 10 2.20 -1.43 -12.41
C ALA A 10 3.14 -0.29 -11.99
N LYS A 11 4.13 0.07 -12.83
CA LYS A 11 5.06 1.18 -12.57
C LYS A 11 4.33 2.53 -12.52
N ALA A 12 3.41 2.78 -13.44
CA ALA A 12 2.65 4.02 -13.46
C ALA A 12 1.69 4.11 -12.27
N LEU A 13 1.07 2.99 -11.86
CA LEU A 13 0.25 2.88 -10.66
C LEU A 13 1.07 3.16 -9.39
N ALA A 14 2.24 2.54 -9.25
CA ALA A 14 3.15 2.75 -8.13
C ALA A 14 3.57 4.23 -8.03
N LYS A 15 4.01 4.84 -9.14
CA LYS A 15 4.39 6.26 -9.17
C LYS A 15 3.23 7.17 -8.75
N GLN A 16 2.02 6.89 -9.20
CA GLN A 16 0.83 7.65 -8.81
C GLN A 16 0.57 7.53 -7.31
N TYR A 17 0.52 6.32 -6.77
CA TYR A 17 0.21 6.10 -5.35
C TYR A 17 1.31 6.62 -4.43
N PHE A 18 2.58 6.53 -4.84
CA PHE A 18 3.70 7.18 -4.14
C PHE A 18 3.50 8.70 -4.05
N ASN A 19 3.18 9.36 -5.16
CA ASN A 19 2.91 10.80 -5.16
C ASN A 19 1.66 11.17 -4.34
N TYR A 20 0.66 10.30 -4.29
CA TYR A 20 -0.51 10.47 -3.42
C TYR A 20 -0.14 10.37 -1.93
N GLY A 21 0.73 9.43 -1.57
CA GLY A 21 1.30 9.32 -0.21
C GLY A 21 2.00 10.60 0.21
N LYS A 22 2.92 11.09 -0.64
CA LYS A 22 3.60 12.38 -0.44
C LYS A 22 2.62 13.55 -0.31
N GLY A 23 1.67 13.64 -1.23
CA GLY A 23 0.63 14.67 -1.23
C GLY A 23 -0.17 14.68 0.08
N ARG A 24 -0.51 13.49 0.60
CA ARG A 24 -1.23 13.36 1.86
C ARG A 24 -0.39 13.83 3.05
N ALA A 25 0.88 13.44 3.13
CA ALA A 25 1.78 13.90 4.19
C ALA A 25 1.93 15.43 4.19
N ARG A 26 2.11 16.06 3.02
CA ARG A 26 2.14 17.54 2.89
C ARG A 26 0.84 18.21 3.31
N ASN A 27 -0.29 17.65 2.91
CA ASN A 27 -1.61 18.20 3.26
C ASN A 27 -1.85 18.12 4.77
N LEU A 28 -1.56 16.98 5.40
CA LEU A 28 -1.67 16.84 6.86
C LEU A 28 -0.77 17.84 7.59
N ARG A 29 0.46 18.08 7.11
CA ARG A 29 1.37 19.10 7.66
C ARG A 29 0.81 20.52 7.51
N LYS A 30 0.34 20.88 6.30
CA LYS A 30 -0.17 22.23 6.00
C LYS A 30 -1.40 22.61 6.81
N HIS A 31 -2.27 21.65 7.10
CA HIS A 31 -3.56 21.89 7.75
C HIS A 31 -3.65 21.31 9.16
N SER A 32 -2.51 20.94 9.77
CA SER A 32 -2.44 20.32 11.10
C SER A 32 -3.41 19.14 11.29
N GLY A 33 -3.61 18.37 10.22
CA GLY A 33 -4.58 17.29 10.17
C GLY A 33 -4.04 16.02 10.82
N ARG A 34 -4.97 15.14 11.26
CA ARG A 34 -4.63 13.81 11.76
C ARG A 34 -4.79 12.73 10.68
N LEU A 35 -3.95 11.70 10.76
CA LEU A 35 -4.05 10.54 9.89
C LEU A 35 -5.28 9.72 10.27
N LYS A 36 -6.11 9.35 9.29
CA LYS A 36 -7.27 8.47 9.55
C LYS A 36 -6.80 7.03 9.74
N LEU A 37 -7.48 6.24 10.57
CA LEU A 37 -7.12 4.84 10.83
C LEU A 37 -6.97 4.00 9.54
N ARG A 38 -7.90 4.16 8.58
CA ARG A 38 -7.81 3.50 7.28
C ARG A 38 -6.54 3.82 6.48
N GLN A 39 -5.93 4.97 6.73
CA GLN A 39 -4.68 5.41 6.11
C GLN A 39 -3.46 4.91 6.89
N ALA A 40 -3.62 4.54 8.16
CA ALA A 40 -2.57 3.89 8.94
C ALA A 40 -2.35 2.43 8.48
N VAL A 41 -3.41 1.75 8.01
CA VAL A 41 -3.33 0.35 7.55
C VAL A 41 -2.22 0.12 6.52
N PRO A 42 -2.14 0.86 5.39
CA PRO A 42 -1.04 0.67 4.44
C PRO A 42 0.36 0.94 5.03
N ILE A 43 0.48 1.91 5.94
CA ILE A 43 1.77 2.23 6.60
C ILE A 43 2.19 1.04 7.45
N LEU A 44 1.28 0.52 8.28
CA LEU A 44 1.53 -0.66 9.12
C LEU A 44 1.85 -1.89 8.27
N SER A 45 1.11 -2.12 7.17
CA SER A 45 1.40 -3.22 6.26
C SER A 45 2.83 -3.15 5.71
N LEU A 46 3.28 -1.96 5.28
CA LEU A 46 4.65 -1.77 4.79
C LEU A 46 5.69 -1.96 5.90
N THR A 47 5.51 -1.29 7.06
CA THR A 47 6.50 -1.34 8.14
C THR A 47 6.61 -2.73 8.76
N CYS A 48 5.49 -3.42 9.00
CA CYS A 48 5.49 -4.78 9.54
C CYS A 48 6.04 -5.79 8.53
N SER A 49 5.75 -5.63 7.23
CA SER A 49 6.32 -6.51 6.20
C SER A 49 7.84 -6.34 6.11
N LEU A 50 8.33 -5.09 6.08
CA LEU A 50 9.76 -4.81 6.04
C LEU A 50 10.46 -5.31 7.31
N PHE A 51 9.88 -5.04 8.48
CA PHE A 51 10.39 -5.57 9.75
C PHE A 51 10.44 -7.10 9.75
N GLY A 52 9.37 -7.77 9.31
CA GLY A 52 9.30 -9.23 9.25
C GLY A 52 10.39 -9.84 8.37
N VAL A 53 10.65 -9.25 7.19
CA VAL A 53 11.73 -9.70 6.30
C VAL A 53 13.13 -9.44 6.88
N LEU A 54 13.35 -8.29 7.51
CA LEU A 54 14.66 -7.96 8.08
C LEU A 54 14.95 -8.74 9.38
N ALA A 55 13.93 -8.97 10.19
CA ALA A 55 14.07 -9.70 11.44
C ALA A 55 14.07 -11.22 11.25
N SER A 56 13.60 -11.74 10.10
CA SER A 56 13.62 -13.17 9.81
C SER A 56 15.01 -13.78 9.72
N PHE A 57 16.04 -12.96 9.46
CA PHE A 57 17.44 -13.39 9.52
C PHE A 57 17.86 -13.84 10.93
N VAL A 58 17.16 -13.38 11.97
CA VAL A 58 17.40 -13.74 13.38
C VAL A 58 16.31 -14.69 13.89
N PHE A 59 15.04 -14.41 13.57
CA PHE A 59 13.90 -15.21 13.98
C PHE A 59 12.95 -15.42 12.80
N TRP A 60 13.17 -16.52 12.07
CA TRP A 60 12.46 -16.84 10.82
C TRP A 60 10.92 -16.81 10.92
N PRO A 61 10.26 -17.13 12.05
CA PRO A 61 8.80 -17.06 12.14
C PRO A 61 8.23 -15.66 11.90
N LEU A 62 9.03 -14.59 11.97
CA LEU A 62 8.60 -13.23 11.63
C LEU A 62 8.24 -13.03 10.15
N LEU A 63 8.60 -13.98 9.27
CA LEU A 63 8.04 -14.05 7.92
C LEU A 63 6.51 -14.19 7.90
N ALA A 64 5.88 -14.60 9.02
CA ALA A 64 4.43 -14.59 9.16
C ALA A 64 3.81 -13.20 8.93
N LEU A 65 4.54 -12.10 9.17
CA LEU A 65 4.05 -10.74 8.94
C LEU A 65 3.82 -10.42 7.45
N PRO A 66 4.85 -10.47 6.57
CA PRO A 66 4.64 -10.28 5.14
C PRO A 66 3.75 -11.38 4.53
N LEU A 67 3.87 -12.63 4.99
CA LEU A 67 3.03 -13.72 4.49
C LEU A 67 1.56 -13.52 4.84
N GLY A 68 1.24 -13.12 6.07
CA GLY A 68 -0.14 -12.83 6.48
C GLY A 68 -0.77 -11.70 5.67
N TYR A 69 0.00 -10.64 5.38
CA TYR A 69 -0.44 -9.58 4.48
C TYR A 69 -0.73 -10.10 3.06
N LEU A 70 0.17 -10.92 2.49
CA LEU A 70 -0.03 -11.54 1.18
C LEU A 70 -1.23 -12.49 1.18
N SER A 71 -1.47 -13.26 2.24
CA SER A 71 -2.63 -14.12 2.41
C SER A 71 -3.94 -13.33 2.41
N ILE A 72 -3.99 -12.18 3.09
CA ILE A 72 -5.17 -11.29 3.05
C ILE A 72 -5.43 -10.78 1.63
N LEU A 73 -4.39 -10.33 0.91
CA LEU A 73 -4.55 -9.90 -0.48
C LEU A 73 -5.01 -11.04 -1.40
N ALA A 74 -4.46 -12.23 -1.24
CA ALA A 74 -4.84 -13.41 -2.01
C ALA A 74 -6.30 -13.78 -1.74
N GLY A 75 -6.71 -13.85 -0.47
CA GLY A 75 -8.09 -14.13 -0.08
C GLY A 75 -9.08 -13.10 -0.63
N ALA A 76 -8.77 -11.81 -0.52
CA ALA A 76 -9.58 -10.75 -1.10
C ALA A 76 -9.68 -10.86 -2.63
N SER A 77 -8.58 -11.23 -3.29
CA SER A 77 -8.55 -11.41 -4.75
C SER A 77 -9.43 -12.56 -5.22
N VAL A 78 -9.38 -13.68 -4.51
CA VAL A 78 -10.25 -14.84 -4.76
C VAL A 78 -11.71 -14.46 -4.53
N ALA A 79 -12.03 -13.77 -3.43
CA ALA A 79 -13.39 -13.30 -3.15
C ALA A 79 -13.92 -12.36 -4.25
N ILE A 80 -13.08 -11.46 -4.76
CA ILE A 80 -13.43 -10.58 -5.89
C ILE A 80 -13.61 -11.39 -7.17
N ALA A 81 -12.73 -12.35 -7.47
CA ALA A 81 -12.84 -13.18 -8.66
C ALA A 81 -14.15 -14.00 -8.68
N ILE A 82 -14.53 -14.58 -7.54
CA ILE A 82 -15.77 -15.33 -7.36
C ILE A 82 -16.99 -14.39 -7.48
N SER A 83 -17.02 -13.29 -6.72
CA SER A 83 -18.17 -12.37 -6.72
C SER A 83 -18.40 -11.69 -8.08
N ARG A 84 -17.33 -11.44 -8.84
CA ARG A 84 -17.40 -10.84 -10.17
C ARG A 84 -17.45 -11.86 -11.30
N ARG A 85 -17.42 -13.17 -10.99
CA ARG A 85 -17.37 -14.28 -11.95
C ARG A 85 -16.32 -14.06 -13.04
N SER A 86 -15.13 -13.58 -12.64
CA SER A 86 -14.08 -13.19 -13.57
C SER A 86 -12.70 -13.38 -12.96
N LEU A 87 -11.81 -14.09 -13.67
CA LEU A 87 -10.42 -14.26 -13.27
C LEU A 87 -9.65 -12.95 -13.21
N CYS A 88 -10.13 -11.89 -13.86
CA CYS A 88 -9.57 -10.55 -13.71
C CYS A 88 -9.58 -10.07 -12.26
N GLY A 89 -10.49 -10.58 -11.42
CA GLY A 89 -10.51 -10.31 -9.99
C GLY A 89 -9.24 -10.73 -9.25
N LEU A 90 -8.49 -11.72 -9.76
CA LEU A 90 -7.21 -12.14 -9.16
C LEU A 90 -6.14 -11.04 -9.18
N TYR A 91 -6.20 -10.14 -10.17
CA TYR A 91 -5.28 -9.00 -10.26
C TYR A 91 -5.58 -7.88 -9.24
N SER A 92 -6.72 -7.95 -8.54
CA SER A 92 -7.08 -6.94 -7.55
C SER A 92 -6.10 -6.89 -6.38
N GLY A 93 -5.59 -8.03 -5.90
CA GLY A 93 -4.57 -8.09 -4.86
C GLY A 93 -3.23 -7.54 -5.31
N VAL A 94 -2.84 -7.79 -6.56
CA VAL A 94 -1.63 -7.21 -7.16
C VAL A 94 -1.74 -5.69 -7.20
N ALA A 95 -2.87 -5.17 -7.71
CA ALA A 95 -3.13 -3.74 -7.77
C ALA A 95 -3.16 -3.12 -6.36
N ALA A 96 -3.90 -3.71 -5.42
CA ALA A 96 -3.99 -3.26 -4.04
C ALA A 96 -2.63 -3.29 -3.33
N GLY A 97 -1.84 -4.34 -3.53
CA GLY A 97 -0.48 -4.47 -3.02
C GLY A 97 0.41 -3.32 -3.46
N ILE A 98 0.43 -3.03 -4.77
CA ILE A 98 1.18 -1.89 -5.33
C ILE A 98 0.67 -0.57 -4.74
N MET A 99 -0.64 -0.38 -4.67
CA MET A 99 -1.26 0.85 -4.16
C MET A 99 -0.91 1.09 -2.69
N HIS A 100 -1.04 0.08 -1.83
CA HIS A 100 -0.73 0.18 -0.41
C HIS A 100 0.74 0.47 -0.16
N MET A 101 1.63 -0.34 -0.76
CA MET A 101 3.07 -0.25 -0.53
C MET A 101 3.64 1.05 -1.09
N ALA A 102 3.27 1.43 -2.31
CA ALA A 102 3.76 2.68 -2.90
C ALA A 102 3.24 3.91 -2.16
N TRP A 103 1.96 3.92 -1.75
CA TRP A 103 1.40 5.04 -0.98
C TRP A 103 2.03 5.18 0.39
N ALA A 104 2.22 4.06 1.11
CA ALA A 104 2.89 4.06 2.41
C ALA A 104 4.33 4.55 2.29
N ALA A 105 5.07 4.05 1.29
CA ALA A 105 6.44 4.48 1.02
C ALA A 105 6.51 5.98 0.72
N GLY A 106 5.62 6.50 -0.12
CA GLY A 106 5.57 7.93 -0.44
C GLY A 106 5.19 8.81 0.76
N TYR A 107 4.29 8.33 1.61
CA TYR A 107 3.93 9.00 2.85
C TYR A 107 5.11 9.08 3.83
N LEU A 108 5.78 7.95 4.09
CA LEU A 108 6.94 7.87 4.99
C LEU A 108 8.12 8.67 4.44
N TRP A 109 8.38 8.59 3.13
CA TRP A 109 9.40 9.39 2.45
C TRP A 109 9.21 10.88 2.73
N GLU A 110 8.02 11.42 2.44
CA GLU A 110 7.75 12.85 2.65
C GLU A 110 7.79 13.25 4.13
N ARG A 111 7.47 12.34 5.05
CA ARG A 111 7.60 12.57 6.50
C ARG A 111 9.05 12.57 6.97
N GLY A 112 9.92 11.77 6.36
CA GLY A 112 11.34 11.69 6.70
C GLY A 112 12.22 12.73 6.00
N THR A 113 11.85 13.16 4.79
CA THR A 113 12.62 14.16 4.00
C THR A 113 12.02 15.56 4.02
N GLY A 114 10.81 15.71 4.55
CA GLY A 114 10.16 17.02 4.63
C GLY A 114 10.94 17.89 5.60
N LYS A 115 11.78 18.78 5.06
CA LYS A 115 12.46 19.83 5.82
C LYS A 115 11.40 20.62 6.61
N ASP A 116 11.71 20.86 7.88
CA ASP A 116 11.01 21.81 8.75
C ASP A 116 11.05 23.23 8.15
#